data_AF-A0A554VA31-F1
#
_entry.id   AF-A0A554VA31-F1
#
_cell.length_a   1.000
_cell.length_b   1.000
_cell.length_c   1.000
_cell.angle_alpha   90.00
_cell.angle_beta   90.00
_cell.angle_gamma   90.00
#
_symmetry.space_group_name_H-M   'P 1'
#
loop_
_entity.id
_entity.type
_entity.pdbx_description
1 polymer ?
#
loop_
_entity_poly.entity_id
_entity_poly.type
_entity_poly.pdbx_seq_one_letter_code
_entity_poly.pdbx_strand_id
1 'polypeptide(L)'
;MRHLITTLTLIFLGLCAFAQEGEESTKPPQIFPTSPEAASLGKYGEIPVNLSTGKINHTIPLHTINQVGFSLPISLSYNYSGLMVDEIPGATGLGWDFSGKGMITRQVRGLADESQLGYIGPNQIGKKVHQYATNSQSMPADEIGLLIREAAAGKWDTESDKYMISVGSLSATFYFNHDGEAVFAPYKNYKLTRLPNNGGFELIDDGGTKYYFELQETTQIETL
;
A
#
# COMPACT_ATOMS: atom_id res chain seq x y z
N MET A 1 66.26 -24.34 -73.43
CA MET A 1 64.80 -24.60 -73.50
C MET A 1 64.14 -24.73 -72.12
N ARG A 2 64.75 -25.39 -71.12
CA ARG A 2 64.17 -25.50 -69.76
C ARG A 2 63.86 -24.16 -69.07
N HIS A 3 64.75 -23.16 -69.19
CA HIS A 3 64.54 -21.84 -68.57
C HIS A 3 63.45 -20.99 -69.25
N LEU A 4 63.19 -21.21 -70.56
CA LEU A 4 62.15 -20.51 -71.31
C LEU A 4 60.75 -20.98 -70.89
N ILE A 5 60.62 -22.28 -70.60
CA ILE A 5 59.37 -22.89 -70.15
C ILE A 5 59.02 -22.41 -68.73
N THR A 6 60.01 -22.30 -67.84
CA THR A 6 59.81 -21.80 -66.46
C THR A 6 59.45 -20.31 -66.43
N THR A 7 60.02 -19.49 -67.32
CA THR A 7 59.62 -18.08 -67.41
C THR A 7 58.22 -17.90 -67.99
N LEU A 8 57.80 -18.77 -68.92
CA LEU A 8 56.47 -18.70 -69.52
C LEU A 8 55.37 -19.18 -68.54
N THR A 9 55.68 -20.14 -67.67
CA THR A 9 54.74 -20.60 -66.61
C THR A 9 54.57 -19.56 -65.51
N LEU A 10 55.62 -18.79 -65.18
CA LEU A 10 55.53 -17.73 -64.18
C LEU A 10 54.66 -16.53 -64.64
N ILE A 11 54.69 -16.23 -65.95
CA ILE A 11 53.85 -15.18 -66.56
C ILE A 11 52.38 -15.61 -66.63
N PHE A 12 52.10 -16.90 -66.84
CA PHE A 12 50.74 -17.41 -66.91
C PHE A 12 50.04 -17.45 -65.54
N LEU A 13 50.79 -17.63 -64.43
CA LEU A 13 50.23 -17.52 -63.07
C LEU A 13 49.85 -16.09 -62.67
N GLY A 14 50.48 -15.07 -63.28
CA GLY A 14 50.17 -13.65 -62.98
C GLY A 14 48.85 -13.15 -63.58
N LEU A 15 48.31 -13.84 -64.59
CA LEU A 15 47.08 -13.43 -65.30
C LEU A 15 45.78 -13.98 -64.67
N CYS A 16 45.87 -14.81 -63.62
CA CYS A 16 44.70 -15.38 -62.93
C CYS A 16 44.41 -14.72 -61.57
N ALA A 17 45.07 -13.62 -61.22
CA ALA A 17 44.73 -12.84 -60.04
C ALA A 17 43.51 -11.96 -60.32
N PHE A 18 42.30 -12.50 -60.05
CA PHE A 18 41.10 -11.67 -59.92
C PHE A 18 41.23 -10.83 -58.64
N ALA A 19 41.27 -9.52 -58.79
CA ALA A 19 41.28 -8.56 -57.69
C ALA A 19 39.87 -8.48 -57.05
N GLN A 20 39.88 -8.16 -55.76
CA GLN A 20 38.77 -8.18 -54.81
C GLN A 20 37.47 -7.56 -55.36
N GLU A 21 36.37 -8.30 -55.23
CA GLU A 21 35.01 -7.76 -55.32
C GLU A 21 34.85 -6.75 -54.18
N GLY A 22 34.57 -5.49 -54.51
CA GLY A 22 34.49 -4.41 -53.52
C GLY A 22 33.41 -4.71 -52.49
N GLU A 23 33.76 -4.63 -51.20
CA GLU A 23 32.78 -4.75 -50.11
C GLU A 23 31.67 -3.72 -50.31
N GLU A 24 30.45 -4.19 -50.59
CA GLU A 24 29.27 -3.35 -50.37
C GLU A 24 29.25 -3.01 -48.87
N SER A 25 29.47 -1.74 -48.55
CA SER A 25 29.37 -1.21 -47.19
C SER A 25 28.05 -1.69 -46.58
N THR A 26 28.11 -2.59 -45.60
CA THR A 26 26.94 -3.06 -44.86
C THR A 26 26.28 -1.84 -44.23
N LYS A 27 25.17 -1.38 -44.82
CA LYS A 27 24.41 -0.27 -44.27
C LYS A 27 23.93 -0.68 -42.88
N PRO A 28 24.17 0.13 -41.83
CA PRO A 28 23.66 -0.19 -40.51
C PRO A 28 22.13 -0.33 -40.58
N PRO A 29 21.54 -1.26 -39.80
CA PRO A 29 20.10 -1.45 -39.80
C PRO A 29 19.40 -0.13 -39.49
N GLN A 30 18.56 0.32 -40.42
CA GLN A 30 17.74 1.51 -40.22
C GLN A 30 16.58 1.14 -39.31
N ILE A 31 16.77 1.34 -38.01
CA ILE A 31 15.69 1.31 -37.02
C ILE A 31 14.93 2.64 -37.11
N PHE A 32 13.74 2.57 -37.71
CA PHE A 32 12.79 3.68 -37.67
C PHE A 32 12.03 3.61 -36.34
N PRO A 33 11.89 4.74 -35.60
CA PRO A 33 11.01 4.76 -34.45
C PRO A 33 9.58 4.46 -34.91
N THR A 34 8.86 3.65 -34.14
CA THR A 34 7.43 3.43 -34.36
C THR A 34 6.69 4.76 -34.26
N SER A 35 5.60 4.91 -35.03
CA SER A 35 4.77 6.11 -34.91
C SER A 35 4.27 6.26 -33.47
N PRO A 36 4.08 7.49 -32.96
CA PRO A 36 3.59 7.72 -31.60
C PRO A 36 2.32 6.93 -31.27
N GLU A 37 1.41 6.76 -32.24
CA GLU A 37 0.19 5.97 -32.14
C GLU A 37 0.46 4.47 -32.04
N ALA A 38 1.37 3.91 -32.85
CA ALA A 38 1.75 2.49 -32.75
C ALA A 38 2.54 2.21 -31.45
N ALA A 39 3.36 3.15 -31.02
CA ALA A 39 4.09 3.09 -29.75
C ALA A 39 3.13 3.16 -28.54
N SER A 40 2.06 3.96 -28.61
CA SER A 40 1.05 4.01 -27.54
C SER A 40 0.24 2.71 -27.48
N LEU A 41 -0.09 2.11 -28.63
CA LEU A 41 -0.69 0.76 -28.73
C LEU A 41 0.18 -0.33 -28.08
N GLY A 42 1.50 -0.29 -28.28
CA GLY A 42 2.44 -1.21 -27.63
C GLY A 42 2.46 -1.08 -26.10
N LYS A 43 2.36 0.15 -25.57
CA LYS A 43 2.30 0.41 -24.12
C LYS A 43 1.11 -0.26 -23.44
N TYR A 44 -0.04 -0.36 -24.10
CA TYR A 44 -1.20 -1.07 -23.54
C TYR A 44 -0.97 -2.58 -23.39
N GLY A 45 -0.10 -3.18 -24.21
CA GLY A 45 0.23 -4.61 -24.15
C GLY A 45 1.22 -4.97 -23.03
N GLU A 46 1.94 -4.00 -22.49
CA GLU A 46 2.98 -4.21 -21.45
C GLU A 46 2.47 -4.03 -20.02
N ILE A 47 1.26 -3.49 -19.84
CA ILE A 47 0.69 -3.32 -18.50
C ILE A 47 0.14 -4.68 -18.02
N PRO A 48 0.64 -5.23 -16.90
CA PRO A 48 0.21 -6.53 -16.43
C PRO A 48 -1.28 -6.47 -16.04
N VAL A 49 -2.09 -7.25 -16.76
CA VAL A 49 -3.50 -7.47 -16.44
C VAL A 49 -3.66 -8.81 -15.76
N ASN A 50 -4.48 -8.86 -14.71
CA ASN A 50 -4.90 -10.13 -14.16
C ASN A 50 -5.89 -10.78 -15.13
N LEU A 51 -5.43 -11.78 -15.88
CA LEU A 51 -6.22 -12.44 -16.93
C LEU A 51 -7.51 -13.11 -16.41
N SER A 52 -7.57 -13.48 -15.12
CA SER A 52 -8.76 -14.10 -14.53
C SER A 52 -9.84 -13.08 -14.12
N THR A 53 -9.46 -11.83 -13.88
CA THR A 53 -10.37 -10.80 -13.35
C THR A 53 -10.48 -9.56 -14.24
N GLY A 54 -9.66 -9.46 -15.29
CA GLY A 54 -9.58 -8.29 -16.17
C GLY A 54 -9.03 -7.03 -15.50
N LYS A 55 -8.59 -7.13 -14.23
CA LYS A 55 -8.16 -5.97 -13.44
C LYS A 55 -6.73 -5.56 -13.79
N ILE A 56 -6.50 -4.26 -13.89
CA ILE A 56 -5.16 -3.68 -13.97
C ILE A 56 -4.68 -3.43 -12.54
N ASN A 57 -3.49 -3.93 -12.22
CA ASN A 57 -2.75 -3.56 -11.02
C ASN A 57 -1.33 -3.19 -11.43
N HIS A 58 -1.03 -1.89 -11.45
CA HIS A 58 0.27 -1.38 -11.83
C HIS A 58 0.81 -0.44 -10.77
N THR A 59 2.00 -0.73 -10.23
CA THR A 59 2.64 0.12 -9.23
C THR A 59 3.86 0.82 -9.83
N ILE A 60 3.86 2.15 -9.73
CA ILE A 60 4.92 3.04 -10.17
C ILE A 60 5.72 3.45 -8.93
N PRO A 61 6.91 2.90 -8.69
CA PRO A 61 7.78 3.38 -7.63
C PRO A 61 8.30 4.78 -8.00
N LEU A 62 8.13 5.76 -7.11
CA LEU A 62 8.58 7.14 -7.32
C LEU A 62 9.93 7.37 -6.65
N HIS A 63 10.05 6.98 -5.38
CA HIS A 63 11.26 7.13 -4.60
C HIS A 63 11.24 6.21 -3.39
N THR A 64 12.39 5.95 -2.77
CA THR A 64 12.45 5.26 -1.47
C THR A 64 13.34 6.07 -0.55
N ILE A 65 12.76 6.58 0.54
CA ILE A 65 13.51 7.25 1.59
C ILE A 65 14.16 6.15 2.44
N ASN A 66 15.50 6.08 2.40
CA ASN A 66 16.27 5.13 3.17
C ASN A 66 17.08 5.85 4.23
N GLN A 67 16.93 5.42 5.48
CA GLN A 67 17.78 5.76 6.61
C GLN A 67 18.22 4.47 7.31
N VAL A 68 19.21 4.56 8.18
CA VAL A 68 19.71 3.39 8.93
C VAL A 68 18.56 2.81 9.75
N GLY A 69 18.13 1.58 9.40
CA GLY A 69 17.03 0.89 10.08
C GLY A 69 15.62 1.30 9.67
N PHE A 70 15.45 2.22 8.71
CA PHE A 70 14.13 2.68 8.26
C PHE A 70 14.07 2.84 6.73
N SER A 71 13.03 2.30 6.11
CA SER A 71 12.77 2.46 4.68
C SER A 71 11.30 2.79 4.44
N LEU A 72 11.06 3.90 3.73
CA LEU A 72 9.73 4.35 3.32
C LEU A 72 9.66 4.40 1.79
N PRO A 73 9.09 3.36 1.15
CA PRO A 73 8.82 3.39 -0.28
C PRO A 73 7.69 4.38 -0.56
N ILE A 74 7.92 5.24 -1.54
CA ILE A 74 6.94 6.19 -2.08
C ILE A 74 6.59 5.68 -3.47
N SER A 75 5.34 5.30 -3.67
CA SER A 75 4.83 4.72 -4.91
C SER A 75 3.40 5.16 -5.19
N LEU A 76 3.05 5.16 -6.47
CA LEU A 76 1.70 5.38 -6.94
C LEU A 76 1.19 4.07 -7.56
N SER A 77 0.06 3.56 -7.09
CA SER A 77 -0.52 2.31 -7.57
C SER A 77 -1.82 2.61 -8.31
N TYR A 78 -1.94 2.10 -9.53
CA TYR A 78 -3.18 2.13 -10.30
C TYR A 78 -3.90 0.79 -10.15
N ASN A 79 -5.02 0.80 -9.44
CA ASN A 79 -5.90 -0.33 -9.21
C ASN A 79 -7.23 -0.05 -9.89
N TYR A 80 -7.43 -0.59 -11.09
CA TYR A 80 -8.65 -0.34 -11.85
C TYR A 80 -9.40 -1.64 -12.11
N SER A 81 -10.60 -1.74 -11.55
CA SER A 81 -11.55 -2.84 -11.77
C SER A 81 -12.75 -2.47 -12.66
N GLY A 82 -12.68 -1.32 -13.34
CA GLY A 82 -13.79 -0.73 -14.08
C GLY A 82 -14.27 0.58 -13.43
N LEU A 83 -14.98 1.41 -14.20
CA LEU A 83 -15.54 2.66 -13.72
C LEU A 83 -16.77 2.37 -12.85
N MET A 84 -16.64 2.58 -11.55
CA MET A 84 -17.75 2.60 -10.61
C MET A 84 -18.21 4.06 -10.48
N VAL A 85 -19.41 4.38 -10.98
CA VAL A 85 -19.92 5.77 -11.03
C VAL A 85 -20.06 6.38 -9.63
N ASP A 86 -20.38 5.55 -8.64
CA ASP A 86 -20.54 5.96 -7.25
C ASP A 86 -19.24 5.83 -6.42
N GLU A 87 -18.11 5.55 -7.05
CA GLU A 87 -16.81 5.52 -6.37
C GLU A 87 -16.31 6.94 -6.12
N ILE A 88 -16.08 7.27 -4.84
CA ILE A 88 -15.51 8.56 -4.45
C ILE A 88 -13.99 8.50 -4.73
N PRO A 89 -13.46 9.31 -5.66
CA PRO A 89 -12.04 9.29 -5.97
C PRO A 89 -11.21 9.81 -4.80
N GLY A 90 -10.07 9.18 -4.54
CA GLY A 90 -9.08 9.67 -3.59
C GLY A 90 -8.38 10.94 -4.07
N ALA A 91 -7.48 11.49 -3.24
CA ALA A 91 -6.71 12.70 -3.56
C ALA A 91 -5.84 12.59 -4.83
N THR A 92 -5.47 11.37 -5.23
CA THR A 92 -4.70 11.08 -6.45
C THR A 92 -5.56 10.79 -7.68
N GLY A 93 -6.89 10.85 -7.54
CA GLY A 93 -7.84 10.55 -8.60
C GLY A 93 -8.37 9.12 -8.56
N LEU A 94 -9.34 8.84 -9.41
CA LEU A 94 -10.02 7.54 -9.48
C LEU A 94 -9.06 6.41 -9.86
N GLY A 95 -9.10 5.31 -9.10
CA GLY A 95 -8.25 4.14 -9.33
C GLY A 95 -6.77 4.33 -9.01
N TRP A 96 -6.36 5.51 -8.53
CA TRP A 96 -4.99 5.79 -8.12
C TRP A 96 -4.87 5.86 -6.60
N ASP A 97 -3.98 5.04 -6.05
CA ASP A 97 -3.62 5.01 -4.64
C ASP A 97 -2.19 5.50 -4.43
N PHE A 98 -1.99 6.45 -3.52
CA PHE A 98 -0.67 6.90 -3.11
C PHE A 98 -0.19 6.15 -1.86
N SER A 99 0.96 5.49 -1.97
CA SER A 99 1.67 4.89 -0.84
C SER A 99 2.96 5.66 -0.60
N GLY A 100 3.27 5.98 0.65
CA GLY A 100 4.42 6.83 0.99
C GLY A 100 4.17 7.79 2.15
N LYS A 101 2.98 7.75 2.74
CA LYS A 101 2.66 8.39 4.03
C LYS A 101 2.40 7.32 5.09
N GLY A 102 2.64 7.70 6.34
CA GLY A 102 2.10 6.96 7.47
C GLY A 102 0.66 7.35 7.73
N MET A 103 -0.23 6.39 7.98
CA MET A 103 -1.60 6.64 8.39
C MET A 103 -2.06 5.68 9.48
N ILE A 104 -2.98 6.16 10.32
CA ILE A 104 -3.80 5.35 11.20
C ILE A 104 -5.25 5.50 10.74
N THR A 105 -5.84 4.39 10.32
CA THR A 105 -7.24 4.32 9.88
C THR A 105 -8.08 3.73 10.99
N ARG A 106 -9.18 4.40 11.34
CA ARG A 106 -10.18 3.92 12.30
C ARG A 106 -11.40 3.39 11.55
N GLN A 107 -11.82 2.19 11.91
CA GLN A 107 -13.13 1.64 11.56
C GLN A 107 -14.00 1.68 12.82
N VAL A 108 -14.97 2.58 12.83
CA VAL A 108 -15.94 2.70 13.93
C VAL A 108 -16.89 1.49 13.90
N ARG A 109 -17.12 0.86 15.04
CA ARG A 109 -17.95 -0.33 15.21
C ARG A 109 -19.09 -0.06 16.19
N GLY A 110 -20.12 0.62 15.70
CA GLY A 110 -21.21 1.09 16.54
C GLY A 110 -21.06 2.59 16.77
N LEU A 111 -20.67 2.98 17.97
CA LEU A 111 -20.40 4.36 18.34
C LEU A 111 -18.89 4.58 18.43
N ALA A 112 -18.47 5.84 18.33
CA ALA A 112 -17.08 6.16 18.60
C ALA A 112 -16.72 5.75 20.05
N ASP A 113 -15.66 4.97 20.21
CA ASP A 113 -15.03 4.60 21.48
C ASP A 113 -15.13 5.66 22.59
N GLU A 114 -14.78 6.92 22.30
CA GLU A 114 -14.75 8.06 23.23
C GLU A 114 -16.10 8.75 23.48
N SER A 115 -17.15 8.38 22.75
CA SER A 115 -18.47 9.01 22.86
C SER A 115 -19.11 8.74 24.22
N GLN A 116 -20.16 9.50 24.58
CA GLN A 116 -20.84 9.34 25.87
C GLN A 116 -21.30 7.90 26.13
N LEU A 117 -21.74 7.20 25.09
CA LEU A 117 -22.20 5.82 25.13
C LEU A 117 -21.21 4.85 24.45
N GLY A 118 -19.99 5.31 24.20
CA GLY A 118 -18.90 4.53 23.61
C GLY A 118 -18.18 3.64 24.61
N TYR A 119 -17.38 2.71 24.10
CA TYR A 119 -16.70 1.69 24.87
C TYR A 119 -15.76 2.25 25.95
N ILE A 120 -14.95 3.27 25.64
CA ILE A 120 -14.04 3.95 26.59
C ILE A 120 -14.55 5.35 26.99
N GLY A 121 -15.83 5.61 26.75
CA GLY A 121 -16.48 6.87 27.06
C GLY A 121 -16.57 7.15 28.57
N PRO A 122 -17.06 8.35 28.95
CA PRO A 122 -17.23 8.74 30.35
C PRO A 122 -18.15 7.82 31.16
N ASN A 123 -19.06 7.08 30.50
CA ASN A 123 -19.93 6.09 31.15
C ASN A 123 -19.25 4.75 31.45
N GLN A 124 -17.96 4.60 31.08
CA GLN A 124 -17.10 3.44 31.39
C GLN A 124 -17.73 2.09 30.97
N ILE A 125 -18.41 2.06 29.82
CA ILE A 125 -19.16 0.88 29.38
C ILE A 125 -18.23 -0.33 29.19
N GLY A 126 -17.06 -0.13 28.60
CA GLY A 126 -16.07 -1.19 28.43
C GLY A 126 -15.57 -1.78 29.75
N LYS A 127 -15.50 -0.99 30.83
CA LYS A 127 -15.18 -1.51 32.18
C LYS A 127 -16.28 -2.39 32.72
N LYS A 128 -17.54 -2.01 32.53
CA LYS A 128 -18.71 -2.82 32.91
C LYS A 128 -18.76 -4.12 32.13
N VAL A 129 -18.51 -4.08 30.82
CA VAL A 129 -18.41 -5.26 29.96
C VAL A 129 -17.28 -6.17 30.43
N HIS A 130 -16.10 -5.62 30.73
CA HIS A 130 -14.96 -6.39 31.23
C HIS A 130 -15.25 -7.02 32.59
N GLN A 131 -15.83 -6.27 33.54
CA GLN A 131 -16.19 -6.79 34.86
C GLN A 131 -17.25 -7.87 34.76
N TYR A 132 -18.27 -7.70 33.91
CA TYR A 132 -19.27 -8.72 33.66
C TYR A 132 -18.65 -10.01 33.08
N ALA A 133 -17.70 -9.88 32.16
CA ALA A 133 -17.04 -11.03 31.53
C ALA A 133 -16.06 -11.76 32.47
N THR A 134 -15.39 -11.05 33.39
CA THR A 134 -14.30 -11.62 34.20
C THR A 134 -14.66 -11.88 35.67
N ASN A 135 -15.61 -11.11 36.24
CA ASN A 135 -15.97 -11.19 37.65
C ASN A 135 -17.41 -10.66 37.90
N SER A 136 -18.40 -11.21 37.20
CA SER A 136 -19.80 -10.77 37.32
C SER A 136 -20.38 -10.92 38.73
N GLN A 137 -19.86 -11.84 39.55
CA GLN A 137 -20.32 -12.03 40.94
C GLN A 137 -20.07 -10.81 41.84
N SER A 138 -19.08 -9.98 41.48
CA SER A 138 -18.75 -8.75 42.21
C SER A 138 -19.56 -7.53 41.79
N MET A 139 -20.36 -7.66 40.73
CA MET A 139 -21.10 -6.54 40.13
C MET A 139 -22.52 -6.47 40.71
N PRO A 140 -23.03 -5.29 41.08
CA PRO A 140 -24.40 -5.12 41.56
C PRO A 140 -25.44 -5.62 40.54
N ALA A 141 -26.50 -6.30 41.00
CA ALA A 141 -27.50 -6.93 40.13
C ALA A 141 -28.27 -5.91 39.27
N ASP A 142 -28.49 -4.70 39.78
CA ASP A 142 -29.06 -3.57 39.05
C ASP A 142 -28.13 -3.08 37.95
N GLU A 143 -26.82 -3.08 38.17
CA GLU A 143 -25.83 -2.70 37.16
C GLU A 143 -25.72 -3.74 36.04
N ILE A 144 -25.75 -5.03 36.38
CA ILE A 144 -25.85 -6.12 35.41
C ILE A 144 -27.12 -5.97 34.56
N GLY A 145 -28.26 -5.74 35.22
CA GLY A 145 -29.54 -5.53 34.54
C GLY A 145 -29.51 -4.32 33.60
N LEU A 146 -28.89 -3.23 34.01
CA LEU A 146 -28.71 -2.03 33.19
C LEU A 146 -27.80 -2.31 31.98
N LEU A 147 -26.65 -2.93 32.19
CA LEU A 147 -25.71 -3.28 31.11
C LEU A 147 -26.41 -4.13 30.04
N ILE A 148 -27.08 -5.22 30.45
CA ILE A 148 -27.76 -6.12 29.52
C ILE A 148 -28.87 -5.38 28.78
N ARG A 149 -29.68 -4.57 29.47
CA ARG A 149 -30.80 -3.84 28.88
C ARG A 149 -30.34 -2.81 27.86
N GLU A 150 -29.37 -1.96 28.19
CA GLU A 150 -28.93 -0.88 27.30
C GLU A 150 -28.08 -1.41 26.13
N ALA A 151 -27.31 -2.48 26.34
CA ALA A 151 -26.61 -3.19 25.26
C ALA A 151 -27.61 -3.86 24.30
N ALA A 152 -28.62 -4.59 24.82
CA ALA A 152 -29.65 -5.21 23.99
C ALA A 152 -30.52 -4.20 23.22
N ALA A 153 -30.68 -2.98 23.78
CA ALA A 153 -31.34 -1.87 23.09
C ALA A 153 -30.46 -1.18 22.03
N GLY A 154 -29.19 -1.59 21.86
CA GLY A 154 -28.24 -0.98 20.93
C GLY A 154 -27.80 0.43 21.29
N LYS A 155 -27.98 0.85 22.56
CA LYS A 155 -27.63 2.21 23.01
C LYS A 155 -26.21 2.30 23.54
N TRP A 156 -25.79 1.29 24.29
CA TRP A 156 -24.44 1.22 24.84
C TRP A 156 -23.55 0.44 23.88
N ASP A 157 -22.42 1.04 23.52
CA ASP A 157 -21.43 0.35 22.73
C ASP A 157 -20.55 -0.56 23.61
N THR A 158 -20.59 -1.85 23.30
CA THR A 158 -19.90 -2.88 24.06
C THR A 158 -18.64 -3.39 23.35
N GLU A 159 -18.34 -2.88 22.16
CA GLU A 159 -17.19 -3.27 21.35
C GLU A 159 -16.24 -2.09 21.16
N SER A 160 -14.94 -2.37 21.07
CA SER A 160 -13.96 -1.34 20.73
C SER A 160 -13.81 -1.19 19.22
N ASP A 161 -13.54 0.03 18.78
CA ASP A 161 -13.22 0.33 17.39
C ASP A 161 -11.91 -0.33 16.94
N LYS A 162 -11.86 -0.66 15.65
CA LYS A 162 -10.67 -1.24 15.03
C LYS A 162 -9.79 -0.14 14.46
N TYR A 163 -8.52 -0.13 14.84
CA TYR A 163 -7.53 0.78 14.27
C TYR A 163 -6.49 -0.01 13.48
N MET A 164 -6.08 0.53 12.34
CA MET A 164 -5.09 -0.06 11.44
C MET A 164 -4.00 0.97 11.17
N ILE A 165 -2.76 0.62 11.44
CA ILE A 165 -1.57 1.45 11.20
C ILE A 165 -0.87 0.94 9.94
N SER A 166 -0.46 1.86 9.09
CA SER A 166 0.45 1.60 7.97
C SER A 166 1.47 2.73 7.88
N VAL A 167 2.76 2.42 8.00
CA VAL A 167 3.85 3.39 7.78
C VAL A 167 5.12 2.66 7.32
N GLY A 168 5.57 2.94 6.09
CA GLY A 168 6.71 2.24 5.50
C GLY A 168 6.46 0.73 5.45
N SER A 169 7.34 -0.06 6.08
CA SER A 169 7.16 -1.51 6.23
C SER A 169 6.31 -1.92 7.44
N LEU A 170 5.96 -0.98 8.33
CA LEU A 170 5.17 -1.26 9.51
C LEU A 170 3.68 -1.35 9.13
N SER A 171 3.08 -2.49 9.44
CA SER A 171 1.63 -2.66 9.44
C SER A 171 1.18 -3.32 10.73
N ALA A 172 0.16 -2.76 11.38
CA ALA A 172 -0.35 -3.26 12.63
C ALA A 172 -1.84 -2.98 12.78
N THR A 173 -2.54 -3.79 13.58
CA THR A 173 -3.93 -3.54 13.98
C THR A 173 -3.96 -3.47 15.51
N PHE A 174 -4.71 -2.52 16.06
CA PHE A 174 -4.92 -2.40 17.50
C PHE A 174 -6.35 -1.99 17.83
N TYR A 175 -6.70 -2.19 19.10
CA TYR A 175 -7.98 -1.84 19.71
C TYR A 175 -7.70 -1.15 21.04
N PHE A 176 -8.65 -0.39 21.58
CA PHE A 176 -8.54 0.10 22.94
C PHE A 176 -9.12 -0.94 23.91
N ASN A 177 -8.38 -1.26 24.97
CA ASN A 177 -8.93 -2.04 26.07
C ASN A 177 -9.90 -1.18 26.91
N HIS A 178 -10.53 -1.80 27.91
CA HIS A 178 -11.47 -1.13 28.81
C HIS A 178 -10.85 0.00 29.66
N ASP A 179 -9.52 0.10 29.72
CA ASP A 179 -8.78 1.19 30.37
C ASP A 179 -8.34 2.28 29.38
N GLY A 180 -8.64 2.15 28.09
CA GLY A 180 -8.23 3.10 27.05
C GLY A 180 -6.79 2.94 26.58
N GLU A 181 -6.14 1.82 26.90
CA GLU A 181 -4.81 1.49 26.41
C GLU A 181 -4.88 0.71 25.09
N ALA A 182 -3.97 1.01 24.17
CA ALA A 182 -3.92 0.34 22.88
C ALA A 182 -3.34 -1.08 23.01
N VAL A 183 -4.08 -2.07 22.52
CA VAL A 183 -3.69 -3.48 22.49
C VAL A 183 -3.60 -3.93 21.03
N PHE A 184 -2.40 -4.34 20.62
CA PHE A 184 -2.12 -4.81 19.27
C PHE A 184 -2.54 -6.27 19.07
N ALA A 185 -3.19 -6.55 17.92
CA ALA A 185 -3.64 -7.89 17.53
C ALA A 185 -3.26 -8.15 16.05
N PRO A 186 -2.31 -9.07 15.77
CA PRO A 186 -1.53 -9.87 16.71
C PRO A 186 -0.62 -9.01 17.61
N TYR A 187 -0.18 -9.58 18.73
CA TYR A 187 0.68 -8.88 19.69
C TYR A 187 1.93 -8.31 19.02
N LYS A 188 2.20 -7.04 19.30
CA LYS A 188 3.40 -6.31 18.90
C LYS A 188 3.91 -5.57 20.12
N ASN A 189 5.23 -5.54 20.31
CA ASN A 189 5.87 -4.77 21.37
C ASN A 189 5.98 -3.29 20.97
N TYR A 190 4.85 -2.70 20.58
CA TYR A 190 4.74 -1.31 20.20
C TYR A 190 4.03 -0.55 21.31
N LYS A 191 4.42 0.70 21.51
CA LYS A 191 3.75 1.60 22.45
C LYS A 191 3.04 2.69 21.68
N LEU A 192 1.71 2.73 21.80
CA LEU A 192 0.89 3.80 21.22
C LEU A 192 0.38 4.71 22.34
N THR A 193 0.55 6.02 22.19
CA THR A 193 0.09 7.03 23.14
C THR A 193 -0.76 8.06 22.41
N ARG A 194 -1.91 8.44 22.99
CA ARG A 194 -2.72 9.57 22.50
C ARG A 194 -2.02 10.87 22.85
N LEU A 195 -1.86 11.75 21.87
CA LEU A 195 -1.31 13.08 22.08
C LEU A 195 -2.36 14.00 22.74
N PRO A 196 -1.95 14.94 23.60
CA PRO A 196 -2.87 15.85 24.28
C PRO A 196 -3.63 16.74 23.29
N ASN A 197 -4.74 17.34 23.74
CA ASN A 197 -5.56 18.27 22.96
C ASN A 197 -6.07 17.71 21.62
N ASN A 198 -6.34 16.40 21.55
CA ASN A 198 -6.75 15.71 20.33
C ASN A 198 -5.72 15.80 19.19
N GLY A 199 -4.44 15.91 19.53
CA GLY A 199 -3.33 16.02 18.56
C GLY A 199 -2.93 14.73 17.86
N GLY A 200 -3.79 13.71 17.86
CA GLY A 200 -3.54 12.41 17.22
C GLY A 200 -2.73 11.42 18.07
N PHE A 201 -1.77 10.72 17.47
CA PHE A 201 -1.08 9.58 18.10
C PHE A 201 0.45 9.62 17.97
N GLU A 202 1.14 9.22 19.04
CA GLU A 202 2.56 8.83 19.03
C GLU A 202 2.66 7.30 19.04
N LEU A 203 3.40 6.72 18.09
CA LEU A 203 3.75 5.30 18.07
C LEU A 203 5.26 5.15 18.27
N ILE A 204 5.66 4.22 19.14
CA ILE A 204 7.03 3.77 19.30
C ILE A 204 7.10 2.30 18.88
N ASP A 205 7.91 1.99 17.88
CA ASP A 205 8.13 0.60 17.44
C ASP A 205 9.14 -0.15 18.33
N ASP A 206 9.35 -1.43 18.01
CA ASP A 206 10.30 -2.31 18.71
C ASP A 206 11.77 -1.92 18.50
N GLY A 207 12.06 -1.20 17.41
CA GLY A 207 13.36 -0.58 17.15
C GLY A 207 13.59 0.75 17.90
N GLY A 208 12.57 1.27 18.59
CA GLY A 208 12.61 2.57 19.28
C GLY A 208 12.37 3.78 18.38
N THR A 209 11.99 3.58 17.11
CA THR A 209 11.61 4.66 16.20
C THR A 209 10.27 5.26 16.63
N LYS A 210 10.20 6.59 16.64
CA LYS A 210 8.99 7.32 16.97
C LYS A 210 8.29 7.84 15.73
N TYR A 211 6.99 7.60 15.65
CA TYR A 211 6.11 8.09 14.58
C TYR A 211 5.05 8.99 15.20
N TYR A 212 4.83 10.15 14.58
CA TYR A 212 3.82 11.11 14.98
C TYR A 212 2.74 11.19 13.90
N PHE A 213 1.50 10.94 14.30
CA PHE A 213 0.32 10.99 13.45
C PHE A 213 -0.57 12.13 13.96
N GLU A 214 -0.26 13.36 13.56
CA GLU A 214 -0.88 14.59 14.12
C GLU A 214 -2.04 15.12 13.28
N LEU A 215 -2.06 14.78 11.99
CA LEU A 215 -3.08 15.25 11.06
C LEU A 215 -4.27 14.28 11.07
N GLN A 216 -5.46 14.83 11.26
CA GLN A 216 -6.72 14.08 11.25
C GLN A 216 -7.52 14.43 9.99
N GLU A 217 -7.95 13.39 9.29
CA GLU A 217 -8.93 13.49 8.21
C GLU A 217 -10.18 12.69 8.62
N THR A 218 -11.37 13.18 8.28
CA THR A 218 -12.64 12.51 8.58
C THR A 218 -13.45 12.41 7.31
N THR A 219 -13.87 11.19 6.98
CA THR A 219 -14.76 10.93 5.85
C THR A 219 -16.10 10.47 6.41
N GLN A 220 -17.18 11.13 6.03
CA GLN A 220 -18.55 10.72 6.34
C GLN A 220 -19.28 10.52 5.02
N ILE A 221 -20.01 9.41 4.91
CA ILE A 221 -20.93 9.19 3.79
C ILE A 221 -22.21 9.92 4.14
N GLU A 222 -22.53 11.01 3.42
CA GLU A 222 -23.86 11.61 3.52
C GLU A 222 -24.88 10.67 2.88
N THR A 223 -25.67 9.99 3.71
CA THR A 223 -26.90 9.34 3.25
C THR A 223 -28.01 10.38 3.15
N LEU A 224 -28.51 10.61 1.93
CA LEU A 224 -29.70 11.43 1.62
C LEU A 224 -30.98 10.84 2.21
#